data_AF-A0A6A4Z7U7-F1
#
_entry.id   AF-A0A6A4Z7U7-F1
#
_cell.length_a   1.000
_cell.length_b   1.000
_cell.length_c   1.000
_cell.angle_alpha   90.00
_cell.angle_beta   90.00
_cell.angle_gamma   90.00
#
_symmetry.space_group_name_H-M   'P 1'
#
loop_
_entity.id
_entity.type
_entity.pdbx_description
1 polymer ?
#
loop_
_entity_poly.entity_id
_entity_poly.type
_entity_poly.pdbx_seq_one_letter_code
_entity_poly.pdbx_strand_id
1 'polypeptide(L)'
;MFVCRPAIEECTANTRLFCTTSANGVFTNSLQGHFVEADRFIVVVRQVEHDEAHACHPMLTQRHYRSWTEVRQLSPTHILMRLVGFWSRSFRAHEGFVSSDELAALLGGIDVTGIEDDDQKDEYVRRETIRLENADFVPWRQRFTSAMQASLQQHDDTQT
;
A
#
# COMPACT_ATOMS: atom_id res chain seq x y z
N MET A 1 -3.69 2.54 -3.58
CA MET A 1 -2.35 2.61 -4.21
C MET A 1 -1.69 3.93 -3.81
N PHE A 2 -0.42 3.90 -3.39
CA PHE A 2 0.29 5.04 -2.80
C PHE A 2 0.52 6.17 -3.82
N VAL A 3 -0.15 7.31 -3.62
CA VAL A 3 0.14 8.58 -4.28
C VAL A 3 1.09 9.35 -3.37
N CYS A 4 2.24 9.79 -3.89
CA CYS A 4 3.17 10.68 -3.19
C CYS A 4 2.51 12.05 -2.97
N ARG A 5 1.74 12.18 -1.88
CA ARG A 5 1.40 13.45 -1.23
C ARG A 5 2.48 13.79 -0.20
N PRO A 6 2.61 15.05 0.28
CA PRO A 6 3.60 15.39 1.30
C PRO A 6 3.29 14.57 2.56
N ALA A 7 4.02 13.47 2.72
CA ALA A 7 4.00 12.68 3.92
C ALA A 7 4.93 13.39 4.91
N ILE A 8 4.54 13.43 6.18
CA ILE A 8 5.51 13.66 7.24
C ILE A 8 6.45 12.45 7.17
N GLU A 9 7.68 12.66 6.71
CA GLU A 9 8.71 11.63 6.60
C GLU A 9 9.66 11.77 7.79
N GLU A 10 9.39 11.03 8.86
CA GLU A 10 10.40 10.84 9.90
C GLU A 10 11.37 9.75 9.42
N CYS A 11 12.62 10.13 9.20
CA CYS A 11 13.71 9.22 8.82
C CYS A 11 14.63 8.99 10.01
N THR A 12 14.77 7.73 10.41
CA THR A 12 15.72 7.33 11.46
C THR A 12 16.44 6.05 11.04
N ALA A 13 17.76 6.14 10.82
CA ALA A 13 18.59 5.04 10.36
C ALA A 13 17.98 4.28 9.16
N ASN A 14 17.38 3.12 9.41
CA ASN A 14 16.78 2.26 8.40
C ASN A 14 15.25 2.32 8.35
N THR A 15 14.61 3.13 9.19
CA THR A 15 13.16 3.30 9.24
C THR A 15 12.69 4.62 8.65
N ARG A 16 11.51 4.57 8.01
CA ARG A 16 10.81 5.73 7.47
C ARG A 16 9.34 5.67 7.84
N LEU A 17 8.83 6.71 8.50
CA LEU A 17 7.40 6.86 8.75
C LEU A 17 6.75 7.62 7.59
N PHE A 18 5.59 7.17 7.11
CA PHE A 18 4.78 7.89 6.15
C PHE A 18 3.39 8.09 6.73
N CYS A 19 3.06 9.34 7.05
CA CYS A 19 1.71 9.72 7.47
C CYS A 19 1.04 10.58 6.38
N THR A 20 -0.05 10.10 5.80
CA THR A 20 -0.78 10.78 4.71
C THR A 20 -2.28 10.49 4.76
N THR A 21 -3.06 11.42 4.20
CA THR A 21 -4.50 11.24 3.97
C THR A 21 -4.79 11.39 2.47
N SER A 22 -5.41 10.37 1.90
CA SER A 22 -5.82 10.37 0.50
C SER A 22 -7.06 11.27 0.27
N ALA A 23 -7.31 11.63 -0.99
CA ALA A 23 -8.48 12.45 -1.34
C ALA A 23 -9.83 11.74 -1.06
N ASN A 24 -9.86 10.41 -1.11
CA ASN A 24 -11.03 9.60 -0.75
C ASN A 24 -11.14 9.33 0.76
N GLY A 25 -10.43 10.07 1.61
CA GLY A 25 -10.60 10.00 3.07
C GLY A 25 -10.00 8.75 3.71
N VAL A 26 -8.96 8.16 3.12
CA VAL A 26 -8.20 7.05 3.70
C VAL A 26 -6.96 7.61 4.39
N PHE A 27 -6.87 7.41 5.69
CA PHE A 27 -5.71 7.70 6.51
C PHE A 27 -4.70 6.54 6.45
N THR A 28 -3.46 6.86 6.14
CA THR A 28 -2.33 5.91 6.11
C THR A 28 -1.24 6.45 7.00
N ASN A 29 -0.92 5.71 8.06
CA ASN A 29 0.23 5.95 8.92
C ASN A 29 1.08 4.67 8.88
N SER A 30 2.08 4.62 8.00
CA SER A 30 2.84 3.42 7.74
C SER A 30 4.30 3.61 8.10
N LEU A 31 4.82 2.75 8.97
CA LEU A 31 6.24 2.63 9.25
C LEU A 31 6.86 1.61 8.29
N GLN A 32 7.93 2.02 7.62
CA GLN A 32 8.72 1.19 6.73
C GLN A 32 10.09 0.93 7.34
N GLY A 33 10.51 -0.33 7.44
CA GLY A 33 11.87 -0.72 7.77
C GLY A 33 12.58 -1.25 6.52
N HIS A 34 13.77 -0.73 6.26
CA HIS A 34 14.61 -1.14 5.13
C HIS A 34 15.80 -1.94 5.65
N PHE A 35 16.10 -3.06 5.00
CA PHE A 35 17.23 -3.90 5.36
C PHE A 35 17.98 -4.29 4.09
N VAL A 36 19.25 -3.91 4.03
CA VAL A 36 20.14 -4.25 2.92
C VAL A 36 21.08 -5.34 3.42
N GLU A 37 21.03 -6.49 2.76
CA GLU A 37 21.94 -7.61 2.99
C GLU A 37 22.80 -7.83 1.72
N ALA A 38 23.73 -8.78 1.77
CA ALA A 38 24.69 -8.99 0.68
C ALA A 38 24.04 -9.39 -0.66
N ASP A 39 22.93 -10.14 -0.62
CA ASP A 39 22.27 -10.69 -1.82
C ASP A 39 20.80 -10.25 -1.96
N ARG A 40 20.27 -9.50 -0.99
CA ARG A 40 18.86 -9.11 -0.95
C ARG A 40 18.61 -7.79 -0.26
N PHE A 41 17.51 -7.18 -0.64
CA PHE A 41 16.93 -6.02 -0.01
C PHE A 41 15.54 -6.36 0.49
N ILE A 42 15.24 -5.98 1.73
CA ILE A 42 13.97 -6.25 2.38
C ILE A 42 13.33 -4.93 2.79
N VAL A 43 12.05 -4.79 2.47
CA VAL A 43 11.19 -3.72 2.97
C VAL A 43 10.06 -4.32 3.77
N VAL A 44 9.97 -3.96 5.03
CA VAL A 44 8.87 -4.33 5.90
C VAL A 44 8.00 -3.10 6.11
N VAL A 45 6.72 -3.18 5.81
CA VAL A 45 5.78 -2.09 6.05
C VAL A 45 4.74 -2.53 7.07
N ARG A 46 4.41 -1.65 8.00
CA ARG A 46 3.31 -1.85 8.94
C ARG A 46 2.56 -0.55 9.18
N GLN A 47 1.23 -0.63 9.24
CA GLN A 47 0.40 0.46 9.73
C GLN A 47 0.64 0.65 11.23
N VAL A 48 0.97 1.88 11.63
CA VAL A 48 1.01 2.30 13.03
C VAL A 48 -0.42 2.66 13.44
N GLU A 49 -0.92 1.95 14.44
CA GLU A 49 -2.25 2.13 15.00
C GLU A 49 -2.14 2.87 16.33
N HIS A 50 -3.13 3.70 16.65
CA HIS A 50 -3.20 4.45 17.91
C HIS A 50 -1.95 5.30 18.20
N ASP A 51 -1.37 5.88 17.15
CA ASP A 51 -0.26 6.82 17.28
C ASP A 51 -0.76 8.12 17.92
N GLU A 52 -0.24 8.45 19.11
CA GLU A 52 -0.59 9.67 19.83
C GLU A 52 -0.12 10.94 19.11
N ALA A 53 0.99 10.87 18.36
CA ALA A 53 1.52 11.99 17.59
C ALA A 53 0.77 12.19 16.27
N HIS A 54 0.21 11.11 15.71
CA HIS A 54 -0.49 11.11 14.43
C HIS A 54 -1.85 10.39 14.53
N ALA A 55 -2.73 10.94 15.35
CA ALA A 55 -4.07 10.38 15.56
C ALA A 55 -4.94 10.48 14.28
N CYS A 56 -5.54 9.35 13.90
CA CYS A 56 -6.50 9.29 12.80
C CYS A 56 -7.78 10.05 13.17
N HIS A 57 -8.22 10.98 12.31
CA HIS A 57 -9.47 11.68 12.52
C HIS A 57 -10.66 10.69 12.45
N PRO A 58 -11.68 10.76 13.34
CA PRO A 58 -12.79 9.80 13.38
C PRO A 58 -13.55 9.59 12.07
N MET A 59 -13.60 10.63 11.23
CA MET A 59 -14.26 10.60 9.92
C MET A 59 -13.39 10.00 8.80
N LEU A 60 -12.14 9.63 9.06
CA LEU A 60 -11.27 8.98 8.09
C LEU A 60 -11.31 7.46 8.27
N THR A 61 -11.17 6.77 7.15
CA THR A 61 -11.04 5.31 7.15
C THR A 61 -9.57 4.92 7.22
N GLN A 62 -9.30 3.76 7.82
CA GLN A 62 -7.96 3.17 7.92
C GLN A 62 -8.03 1.68 7.62
N ARG A 63 -6.87 1.05 7.39
CA ARG A 63 -6.74 -0.39 7.22
C ARG A 63 -5.59 -0.91 8.04
N HIS A 64 -5.75 -2.10 8.60
CA HIS A 64 -4.62 -2.86 9.07
C HIS A 64 -3.82 -3.28 7.85
N TYR A 65 -2.58 -2.83 7.78
CA TYR A 65 -1.69 -3.14 6.69
C TYR A 65 -0.37 -3.64 7.24
N ARG A 66 0.06 -4.80 6.76
CA ARG A 66 1.42 -5.29 6.95
C ARG A 66 1.90 -5.96 5.69
N SER A 67 3.12 -5.66 5.28
CA SER A 67 3.76 -6.35 4.17
C SER A 67 5.24 -6.57 4.40
N TRP A 68 5.73 -7.57 3.69
CA TRP A 68 7.11 -7.94 3.57
C TRP A 68 7.41 -8.03 2.08
N THR A 69 8.30 -7.18 1.62
CA THR A 69 8.82 -7.20 0.25
C THR A 69 10.27 -7.63 0.30
N GLU A 70 10.60 -8.73 -0.36
CA GLU A 70 11.96 -9.18 -0.59
C GLU A 70 12.30 -8.96 -2.05
N VAL A 71 13.44 -8.31 -2.31
CA VAL A 71 14.01 -8.13 -3.63
C VAL A 71 15.39 -8.76 -3.63
N ARG A 72 15.62 -9.73 -4.51
CA ARG A 72 16.86 -10.49 -4.63
C ARG A 72 17.36 -10.46 -6.06
N GLN A 73 18.65 -10.19 -6.25
CA GLN A 73 19.27 -10.36 -7.56
C GLN A 73 19.60 -11.85 -7.77
N LEU A 74 19.11 -12.43 -8.88
CA LEU A 74 19.42 -13.81 -9.26
C LEU A 74 20.55 -13.86 -10.30
N SER A 75 20.62 -12.85 -11.17
CA SER A 75 21.69 -12.66 -12.16
C SER A 75 21.81 -11.16 -12.50
N PRO A 76 22.83 -10.73 -13.27
CA PRO A 76 22.95 -9.33 -13.69
C PRO A 76 21.71 -8.76 -14.40
N THR A 77 20.87 -9.62 -14.97
CA THR A 77 19.67 -9.23 -15.73
C THR A 77 18.36 -9.65 -15.08
N HIS A 78 18.40 -10.41 -13.97
CA HIS A 78 17.20 -10.98 -13.35
C HIS A 78 17.12 -10.62 -11.87
N ILE A 79 16.00 -10.02 -11.49
CA ILE A 79 15.62 -9.73 -10.12
C ILE A 79 14.37 -10.53 -9.79
N LEU A 80 14.39 -11.19 -8.64
CA LEU A 80 13.21 -11.79 -8.04
C LEU A 80 12.65 -10.84 -7.00
N MET A 81 11.36 -10.52 -7.12
CA MET A 81 10.63 -9.80 -6.10
C MET A 81 9.53 -10.69 -5.54
N ARG A 82 9.47 -10.79 -4.21
CA ARG A 82 8.38 -11.44 -3.48
C ARG A 82 7.71 -10.40 -2.60
N LEU A 83 6.40 -10.24 -2.77
CA LEU A 83 5.56 -9.45 -1.90
C LEU A 83 4.62 -10.39 -1.15
N VAL A 84 4.70 -10.39 0.17
CA VAL A 84 3.75 -11.07 1.05
C VAL A 84 3.14 -10.02 1.95
N GLY A 85 1.83 -9.97 2.06
CA GLY A 85 1.19 -9.02 2.94
C GLY A 85 -0.21 -9.42 3.34
N PHE A 86 -0.71 -8.67 4.31
CA PHE A 86 -2.07 -8.75 4.81
C PHE A 86 -2.66 -7.35 4.85
N TRP A 87 -3.88 -7.24 4.35
CA TRP A 87 -4.71 -6.05 4.39
C TRP A 87 -6.08 -6.42 4.95
N SER A 88 -6.52 -5.69 5.97
CA SER A 88 -7.91 -5.80 6.43
C SER A 88 -8.87 -5.05 5.50
N ARG A 89 -10.17 -5.25 5.73
CA ARG A 89 -11.19 -4.30 5.28
C ARG A 89 -10.93 -2.91 5.88
N SER A 90 -11.43 -1.88 5.18
CA SER A 90 -11.41 -0.51 5.71
C SER A 90 -12.29 -0.41 6.96
N PHE A 91 -11.86 0.38 7.93
CA PHE A 91 -12.60 0.62 9.16
C PHE A 91 -12.39 2.05 9.66
N ARG A 92 -13.31 2.53 10.49
CA ARG A 92 -13.20 3.79 11.24
C ARG A 92 -12.90 3.45 12.70
N ALA A 93 -12.03 4.23 13.35
CA ALA A 93 -11.51 3.91 14.68
C ALA A 93 -12.60 3.68 15.75
N HIS A 94 -13.77 4.31 15.60
CA HIS A 94 -14.87 4.24 16.57
C HIS A 94 -16.15 3.56 16.06
N GLU A 95 -16.28 3.35 14.74
CA GLU A 95 -17.48 2.77 14.12
C GLU A 95 -17.25 1.32 13.63
N GLY A 96 -16.00 0.86 13.61
CA GLY A 96 -15.66 -0.47 13.12
C GLY A 96 -15.53 -0.53 11.60
N PHE A 97 -15.69 -1.72 11.03
CA PHE A 97 -15.55 -1.94 9.58
C PHE A 97 -16.61 -1.19 8.78
N VAL A 98 -16.20 -0.60 7.66
CA VAL A 98 -17.12 0.07 6.74
C VAL A 98 -18.01 -0.95 6.03
N SER A 99 -19.20 -0.54 5.62
CA SER A 99 -20.11 -1.39 4.84
C SER A 99 -19.54 -1.69 3.45
N SER A 100 -20.07 -2.73 2.80
CA SER A 100 -19.67 -3.06 1.42
C SER A 100 -20.03 -2.00 0.40
N ASP A 101 -21.13 -1.28 0.61
CA ASP A 101 -21.52 -0.12 -0.22
C ASP A 101 -20.49 1.01 -0.10
N GLU A 102 -20.08 1.34 1.13
CA GLU A 102 -19.05 2.35 1.36
C GLU A 102 -17.69 1.89 0.82
N LEU A 103 -17.33 0.61 1.01
CA LEU A 103 -16.08 0.05 0.49
C LEU A 103 -16.02 0.12 -1.04
N ALA A 104 -17.12 -0.22 -1.73
CA ALA A 104 -17.23 -0.13 -3.18
C ALA A 104 -17.06 1.33 -3.65
N ALA A 105 -17.70 2.29 -2.97
CA ALA A 105 -17.56 3.72 -3.26
C ALA A 105 -16.14 4.25 -3.02
N LEU A 106 -15.48 3.80 -1.93
CA LEU A 106 -14.12 4.21 -1.58
C LEU A 106 -13.07 3.69 -2.56
N LEU A 107 -13.24 2.45 -3.02
CA LEU A 107 -12.34 1.84 -4.01
C LEU A 107 -12.55 2.44 -5.40
N GLY A 108 -13.81 2.75 -5.74
CA GLY A 108 -14.19 3.19 -7.08
C GLY A 108 -14.17 2.03 -8.08
N GLY A 109 -15.07 2.07 -9.06
CA GLY A 109 -15.12 1.05 -10.12
C GLY A 109 -15.73 -0.29 -9.71
N ILE A 110 -16.41 -0.36 -8.57
CA ILE A 110 -17.25 -1.49 -8.17
C ILE A 110 -18.69 -0.97 -8.09
N ASP A 111 -19.57 -1.49 -8.95
CA ASP A 111 -21.00 -1.17 -8.93
C ASP A 111 -21.74 -2.28 -8.18
N VAL A 112 -22.42 -1.91 -7.10
CA VAL A 112 -23.21 -2.82 -6.25
C VAL A 112 -24.71 -2.62 -6.44
N THR A 113 -25.11 -1.74 -7.35
CA THR A 113 -26.52 -1.42 -7.62
C THR A 113 -27.28 -2.69 -8.03
N GLY A 114 -28.36 -3.00 -7.31
CA GLY A 114 -29.20 -4.18 -7.58
C GLY A 114 -28.79 -5.46 -6.85
N ILE A 115 -27.78 -5.43 -5.98
CA ILE A 115 -27.47 -6.53 -5.06
C ILE A 115 -28.06 -6.20 -3.69
N GLU A 116 -29.22 -6.78 -3.38
CA GLU A 116 -29.95 -6.51 -2.12
C GLU A 116 -29.43 -7.33 -0.94
N ASP A 117 -28.97 -8.56 -1.19
CA ASP A 117 -28.47 -9.46 -0.15
C ASP A 117 -27.05 -9.05 0.29
N ASP A 118 -26.86 -8.77 1.58
CA ASP A 118 -25.61 -8.24 2.11
C ASP A 118 -24.45 -9.25 2.03
N ASP A 119 -24.72 -10.55 2.22
CA ASP A 119 -23.70 -11.60 2.14
C ASP A 119 -23.21 -11.77 0.68
N GLN A 120 -24.13 -11.75 -0.28
CA GLN A 120 -23.80 -11.76 -1.70
C GLN A 120 -23.04 -10.50 -2.12
N LYS A 121 -23.43 -9.35 -1.59
CA LYS A 121 -22.76 -8.07 -1.84
C LYS A 121 -21.33 -8.10 -1.31
N ASP A 122 -21.14 -8.59 -0.10
CA ASP A 122 -19.82 -8.77 0.52
C ASP A 122 -18.89 -9.67 -0.31
N GLU A 123 -19.41 -10.80 -0.80
CA GLU A 123 -18.64 -11.70 -1.65
C GLU A 123 -18.30 -11.05 -3.01
N TYR A 124 -19.27 -10.35 -3.61
CA TYR A 124 -19.09 -9.63 -4.87
C TYR A 124 -18.01 -8.55 -4.75
N VAL A 125 -18.11 -7.66 -3.76
CA VAL A 125 -17.14 -6.57 -3.53
C VAL A 125 -15.75 -7.15 -3.28
N ARG A 126 -15.64 -8.25 -2.52
CA ARG A 126 -14.35 -8.92 -2.30
C ARG A 126 -13.72 -9.42 -3.60
N ARG A 127 -14.50 -10.09 -4.46
CA ARG A 127 -14.01 -10.61 -5.76
C ARG A 127 -13.57 -9.46 -6.68
N GLU A 128 -14.36 -8.40 -6.76
CA GLU A 128 -14.01 -7.23 -7.58
C GLU A 128 -12.79 -6.49 -7.05
N THR A 129 -12.63 -6.38 -5.73
CA THR A 129 -11.42 -5.82 -5.11
C THR A 129 -10.17 -6.59 -5.55
N ILE A 130 -10.19 -7.93 -5.47
CA ILE A 130 -9.08 -8.78 -5.92
C ILE A 130 -8.82 -8.59 -7.42
N ARG A 131 -9.88 -8.47 -8.23
CA ARG A 131 -9.74 -8.24 -9.68
C ARG A 131 -9.07 -6.90 -9.98
N LEU A 132 -9.48 -5.82 -9.32
CA LEU A 132 -8.90 -4.49 -9.47
C LEU A 132 -7.43 -4.47 -9.02
N GLU A 133 -7.12 -5.06 -7.86
CA GLU A 133 -5.74 -5.16 -7.36
C GLU A 133 -4.83 -5.94 -8.32
N ASN A 134 -5.33 -7.04 -8.88
CA ASN A 134 -4.59 -7.81 -9.89
C ASN A 134 -4.40 -7.04 -11.20
N ALA A 135 -5.40 -6.27 -11.64
CA ALA A 135 -5.29 -5.43 -12.82
C ALA A 135 -4.25 -4.31 -12.64
N ASP A 136 -4.20 -3.71 -11.45
CA ASP A 136 -3.24 -2.68 -11.08
C ASP A 136 -1.81 -3.21 -10.90
N PHE A 137 -1.64 -4.51 -10.70
CA PHE A 137 -0.33 -5.13 -10.48
C PHE A 137 0.62 -4.96 -11.68
N VAL A 138 0.12 -5.07 -12.92
CA VAL A 138 0.97 -4.95 -14.12
C VAL A 138 1.49 -3.51 -14.31
N PRO A 139 0.63 -2.47 -14.28
CA PRO A 139 1.09 -1.08 -14.30
C PRO A 139 2.02 -0.75 -13.14
N TRP A 140 1.74 -1.25 -11.94
CA TRP A 140 2.61 -1.06 -10.78
C TRP A 140 4.01 -1.62 -11.03
N ARG A 141 4.11 -2.86 -11.52
CA ARG A 141 5.39 -3.50 -11.84
C ARG A 141 6.17 -2.70 -12.87
N GLN A 142 5.51 -2.18 -13.91
CA GLN A 142 6.15 -1.35 -14.92
C GLN A 142 6.74 -0.07 -14.31
N ARG A 143 5.95 0.65 -13.48
CA ARG A 143 6.42 1.85 -12.77
C ARG A 143 7.62 1.55 -11.88
N PHE A 144 7.59 0.43 -11.17
CA PHE A 144 8.71 0.00 -10.33
C PHE A 144 9.98 -0.24 -11.17
N THR A 145 9.88 -1.01 -12.26
CA THR A 145 11.02 -1.26 -13.15
C THR A 145 11.56 0.04 -13.76
N SER A 146 10.69 0.96 -14.19
CA SER A 146 11.11 2.26 -14.72
C SER A 146 11.82 3.11 -13.67
N ALA A 147 11.34 3.11 -12.42
CA ALA A 147 12.01 3.83 -11.33
C ALA A 147 13.39 3.26 -11.02
N MET A 148 13.53 1.93 -11.02
CA MET A 148 14.83 1.26 -10.87
C MET A 148 15.79 1.64 -12.01
N GLN A 149 15.33 1.65 -13.25
CA GLN A 149 16.15 2.05 -14.41
C GLN A 149 16.59 3.52 -14.32
N ALA A 150 15.69 4.42 -13.92
CA ALA A 150 16.02 5.84 -13.74
C ALA A 150 17.05 6.05 -12.63
N SER A 151 16.96 5.31 -11.53
CA SER A 151 17.93 5.39 -10.43
C SER A 151 19.31 4.89 -10.83
N LEU A 152 19.41 3.88 -11.69
CA LEU A 152 20.69 3.40 -12.22
C LEU A 152 21.36 4.46 -13.09
N GLN A 153 20.60 5.10 -13.99
CA GLN A 153 21.12 6.16 -14.85
C GLN A 153 21.67 7.35 -14.04
N GLN A 154 20.97 7.76 -12.99
CA GLN A 154 21.42 8.85 -12.11
C GLN A 154 22.71 8.51 -11.35
N HIS A 155 22.90 7.25 -10.96
CA HIS A 155 24.13 6.82 -10.29
C HIS A 155 25.34 6.87 -11.23
N ASP A 156 25.17 6.48 -12.50
CA ASP A 156 26.23 6.55 -13.51
C ASP A 156 26.59 8.00 -13.85
N ASP A 157 25.60 8.89 -13.97
CA ASP A 157 25.81 10.31 -14.27
C ASP A 157 26.50 11.08 -13.12
N THR A 158 26.39 10.59 -11.87
CA THR A 158 27.02 11.22 -10.69
C THR A 158 28.46 10.72 -10.45
N GLN A 159 28.90 9.69 -11.17
CA GLN A 159 30.26 9.13 -11.09
C GLN A 159 31.20 9.61 -12.21
N THR A 160 30.72 10.42 -13.15
CA THR A 160 31.51 11.14 -14.16
C THR A 160 31.78 12.58 -13.78
#